data_AF-A0A920SLC7-F1
#
_entry.id   AF-A0A920SLC7-F1
#
_cell.length_a   1.000
_cell.length_b   1.000
_cell.length_c   1.000
_cell.angle_alpha   90.00
_cell.angle_beta   90.00
_cell.angle_gamma   90.00
#
_symmetry.space_group_name_H-M   'P 1'
#
loop_
_entity.id
_entity.type
_entity.pdbx_description
1 polymer ?
#
loop_
_entity_poly.entity_id
_entity_poly.type
_entity_poly.pdbx_seq_one_letter_code
_entity_poly.pdbx_strand_id
1 'polypeptide(L)'
;MKATFFMVSLFIASSSFLCVSLAAQENDLSDDWGSLARYRADNQSLGVPEPGEHRVVFYGNSITDVWAGYFDSMFPGKPYVGRGISGQTTPQMLVRFRQDVIALNPAVVVILAGTNDIAGNTGPSTLAMIEDNLISMVELAEANGISVVLSSVLPVYDYRWRPGWNLPERLLSSMLGLRNTHQTAT
;
A
#
# COMPACT_ATOMS: atom_id res chain seq x y z
N MET A 1 29.54 60.65 -5.60
CA MET A 1 28.58 60.25 -4.54
C MET A 1 29.21 59.02 -3.88
N LYS A 2 30.00 59.11 -2.79
CA LYS A 2 29.63 59.30 -1.36
C LYS A 2 28.36 58.47 -1.02
N ALA A 3 28.31 57.55 -0.06
CA ALA A 3 29.09 57.44 1.17
C ALA A 3 29.10 56.01 1.75
N THR A 4 30.20 55.66 2.41
CA THR A 4 30.28 54.68 3.50
C THR A 4 29.56 55.23 4.72
N PHE A 5 28.82 54.43 5.50
CA PHE A 5 28.68 54.69 6.95
C PHE A 5 28.37 53.43 7.77
N PHE A 6 28.75 53.57 9.03
CA PHE A 6 29.05 52.60 10.09
C PHE A 6 27.93 51.65 10.55
N MET A 7 28.40 50.51 11.04
CA MET A 7 27.79 49.62 12.02
C MET A 7 27.22 50.37 13.23
N VAL A 8 25.97 50.08 13.59
CA VAL A 8 25.43 50.26 14.95
C VAL A 8 24.87 48.93 15.40
N SER A 9 25.56 48.31 16.34
CA SER A 9 25.05 47.19 17.13
C SER A 9 24.12 47.69 18.23
N LEU A 10 23.25 46.77 18.66
CA LEU A 10 22.56 46.67 19.94
C LEU A 10 21.14 47.27 19.99
N PHE A 11 20.12 46.40 20.09
CA PHE A 11 19.44 46.15 21.37
C PHE A 11 18.66 44.83 21.35
N ILE A 12 18.91 44.05 22.39
CA ILE A 12 18.20 42.83 22.78
C ILE A 12 16.78 43.23 23.19
N ALA A 13 15.77 42.58 22.61
CA ALA A 13 14.46 42.47 23.24
C ALA A 13 14.02 41.01 23.13
N SER A 14 13.85 40.41 24.31
CA SER A 14 13.39 39.05 24.52
C SER A 14 12.09 38.80 23.74
N SER A 15 12.18 38.04 22.66
CA SER A 15 11.01 37.32 22.18
C SER A 15 11.24 35.89 22.57
N SER A 16 10.57 35.48 23.64
CA SER A 16 10.40 34.09 24.02
C SER A 16 10.26 33.27 22.75
N PHE A 17 11.23 32.41 22.48
CA PHE A 17 11.08 31.36 21.49
C PHE A 17 9.92 30.49 22.00
N LEU A 18 8.72 30.86 21.61
CA LEU A 18 7.61 29.94 21.50
C LEU A 18 8.08 28.98 20.41
N CYS A 19 8.83 27.95 20.85
CA CYS A 19 8.99 26.73 20.10
C CYS A 19 7.56 26.21 19.96
N VAL A 20 6.87 26.67 18.91
CA VAL A 20 5.66 26.02 18.43
C VAL A 20 6.16 24.65 18.03
N SER A 21 5.93 23.70 18.92
CA SER A 21 6.16 22.30 18.71
C SER A 21 5.53 21.92 17.38
N LEU A 22 6.37 21.67 16.37
CA LEU A 22 6.02 21.04 15.09
C LEU A 22 5.63 19.55 15.28
N ALA A 23 5.10 19.21 16.45
CA ALA A 23 4.84 17.86 16.90
C ALA A 23 3.41 17.80 17.44
N ALA A 24 2.46 17.99 16.54
CA ALA A 24 1.10 17.45 16.55
C ALA A 24 0.31 18.20 15.48
N GLN A 25 0.54 17.86 14.21
CA GLN A 25 -0.50 18.13 13.22
C GLN A 25 -1.62 17.13 13.51
N GLU A 26 -2.70 17.60 14.13
CA GLU A 26 -3.89 16.82 14.42
C GLU A 26 -4.38 16.14 13.12
N ASN A 27 -4.36 14.80 13.12
CA ASN A 27 -4.98 13.96 12.10
C ASN A 27 -6.51 14.08 12.25
N ASP A 28 -7.12 15.15 11.73
CA ASP A 28 -8.53 15.06 11.36
C ASP A 28 -8.63 14.51 9.92
N LEU A 29 -8.38 13.20 9.81
CA LEU A 29 -8.75 12.42 8.62
C LEU A 29 -10.16 11.87 8.83
N SER A 30 -11.14 12.74 9.10
CA SER A 30 -12.54 12.36 9.37
C SER A 30 -13.18 11.49 8.28
N ASP A 31 -12.55 11.42 7.09
CA ASP A 31 -12.82 10.42 6.07
C ASP A 31 -11.50 9.85 5.49
N ASP A 32 -10.76 9.05 6.28
CA ASP A 32 -9.55 8.33 5.84
C ASP A 32 -9.88 7.15 4.92
N TRP A 33 -10.48 7.43 3.76
CA TRP A 33 -10.95 6.43 2.81
C TRP A 33 -9.84 5.49 2.32
N GLY A 34 -8.61 6.01 2.18
CA GLY A 34 -7.42 5.24 1.83
C GLY A 34 -6.77 4.50 3.01
N SER A 35 -7.21 4.76 4.25
CA SER A 35 -6.63 4.26 5.48
C SER A 35 -5.13 4.61 5.64
N LEU A 36 -4.74 5.81 5.25
CA LEU A 36 -3.36 6.32 5.34
C LEU A 36 -2.85 6.34 6.79
N ALA A 37 -3.72 6.46 7.79
CA ALA A 37 -3.32 6.38 9.19
C ALA A 37 -2.82 4.99 9.59
N ARG A 38 -3.32 3.91 8.96
CA ARG A 38 -3.13 2.51 9.40
C ARG A 38 -1.67 2.10 9.57
N TYR A 39 -0.80 2.55 8.67
CA TYR A 39 0.63 2.22 8.66
C TYR A 39 1.54 3.42 8.82
N ARG A 40 1.01 4.61 9.13
CA ARG A 40 1.82 5.84 9.19
C ARG A 40 2.95 5.74 10.21
N ALA A 41 2.64 5.31 11.44
CA ALA A 41 3.64 5.13 12.48
C ALA A 41 4.61 3.99 12.15
N ASP A 42 4.09 2.86 11.63
CA ASP A 42 4.90 1.71 11.23
C ASP A 42 5.86 2.04 10.08
N ASN A 43 5.46 2.91 9.14
CA ASN A 43 6.32 3.38 8.06
C ASN A 43 7.45 4.28 8.60
N GLN A 44 7.14 5.13 9.57
CA GLN A 44 8.14 6.00 10.20
C GLN A 44 9.18 5.19 10.99
N SER A 45 8.78 4.09 11.64
CA SER A 45 9.69 3.27 12.43
C SER A 45 10.62 2.39 11.59
N LEU A 46 10.26 2.06 10.34
CA LEU A 46 11.08 1.24 9.44
C LEU A 46 12.35 1.94 8.93
N GLY A 47 12.36 3.27 8.90
CA GLY A 47 13.46 4.06 8.36
C GLY A 47 13.82 3.74 6.90
N VAL A 48 14.95 4.29 6.46
CA VAL A 48 15.54 3.99 5.15
C VAL A 48 16.17 2.59 5.21
N PRO A 49 16.03 1.74 4.18
CA PRO A 49 16.73 0.45 4.14
C PRO A 49 18.24 0.60 4.33
N GLU A 50 18.84 -0.30 5.11
CA GLU A 50 20.29 -0.32 5.33
C GLU A 50 21.06 -0.70 4.04
N PRO A 51 22.35 -0.33 3.91
CA PRO A 51 23.16 -0.76 2.77
C PRO A 51 23.17 -2.30 2.63
N GLY A 52 22.68 -2.79 1.49
CA GLY A 52 22.54 -4.23 1.22
C GLY A 52 21.22 -4.87 1.68
N GLU A 53 20.32 -4.11 2.31
CA GLU A 53 18.96 -4.56 2.61
C GLU A 53 18.12 -4.63 1.33
N HIS A 54 17.70 -5.84 0.94
CA HIS A 54 16.76 -6.05 -0.16
C HIS A 54 15.33 -6.11 0.37
N ARG A 55 14.82 -4.97 0.86
CA ARG A 55 13.47 -4.85 1.41
C ARG A 55 12.41 -5.24 0.37
N VAL A 56 11.48 -6.10 0.77
CA VAL A 56 10.34 -6.51 -0.07
C VAL A 56 9.04 -6.11 0.62
N VAL A 57 8.20 -5.35 -0.08
CA VAL A 57 6.89 -4.96 0.42
C VAL A 57 5.83 -5.89 -0.16
N PHE A 58 5.10 -6.60 0.71
CA PHE A 58 3.91 -7.35 0.35
C PHE A 58 2.70 -6.44 0.50
N TYR A 59 2.08 -6.11 -0.62
CA TYR A 59 1.06 -5.09 -0.74
C TYR A 59 -0.29 -5.70 -1.16
N GLY A 60 -1.36 -5.40 -0.42
CA GLY A 60 -2.63 -6.06 -0.70
C GLY A 60 -3.77 -5.72 0.24
N ASN A 61 -4.70 -6.66 0.32
CA ASN A 61 -5.91 -6.60 1.14
C ASN A 61 -5.81 -7.53 2.36
N SER A 62 -6.94 -8.04 2.86
CA SER A 62 -7.05 -8.93 4.02
C SER A 62 -6.19 -10.18 3.92
N ILE A 63 -5.99 -10.74 2.72
CA ILE A 63 -5.14 -11.92 2.55
C ILE A 63 -3.69 -11.57 2.92
N THR A 64 -3.19 -10.43 2.44
CA THR A 64 -1.85 -9.94 2.75
C THR A 64 -1.73 -9.48 4.21
N ASP A 65 -2.77 -8.85 4.74
CA ASP A 65 -2.84 -8.37 6.14
C ASP A 65 -2.66 -9.54 7.12
N VAL A 66 -3.42 -10.62 6.91
CA VAL A 66 -3.31 -11.85 7.71
C VAL A 66 -1.96 -12.53 7.48
N TRP A 67 -1.50 -12.65 6.22
CA TRP A 67 -0.27 -13.35 5.91
C TRP A 67 0.97 -12.69 6.52
N ALA A 68 1.00 -11.36 6.59
CA ALA A 68 2.09 -10.60 7.19
C ALA A 68 2.36 -11.01 8.65
N GLY A 69 1.33 -11.39 9.41
CA GLY A 69 1.47 -11.88 10.78
C GLY A 69 2.26 -13.19 10.91
N TYR A 70 2.51 -13.91 9.81
CA TYR A 70 3.26 -15.16 9.78
C TYR A 70 4.68 -15.01 9.23
N PHE A 71 5.08 -13.83 8.74
CA PHE A 71 6.37 -13.64 8.06
C PHE A 71 7.56 -14.04 8.90
N ASP A 72 7.60 -13.68 10.19
CA ASP A 72 8.73 -14.02 11.07
C ASP A 72 8.92 -15.53 11.21
N SER A 73 7.82 -16.30 11.18
CA SER A 73 7.86 -17.76 11.27
C SER A 73 8.15 -18.47 9.95
N MET A 74 7.64 -17.93 8.83
CA MET A 74 7.77 -18.54 7.51
C MET A 74 9.07 -18.12 6.80
N PHE A 75 9.54 -16.90 7.05
CA PHE A 75 10.65 -16.24 6.38
C PHE A 75 11.59 -15.56 7.41
N PRO A 76 12.16 -16.33 8.36
CA PRO A 76 12.97 -15.76 9.43
C PRO A 76 14.15 -14.95 8.88
N GLY A 77 14.32 -13.75 9.41
CA GLY A 77 15.42 -12.84 9.05
C GLY A 77 15.30 -12.19 7.66
N LYS A 78 14.18 -12.35 6.96
CA LYS A 78 13.95 -11.65 5.69
C LYS A 78 13.39 -10.24 5.95
N PRO A 79 13.84 -9.21 5.21
CA PRO A 79 13.34 -7.84 5.36
C PRO A 79 11.99 -7.66 4.64
N TYR A 80 11.01 -8.49 5.00
CA TYR A 80 9.69 -8.52 4.38
C TYR A 80 8.72 -7.67 5.19
N VAL A 81 8.02 -6.77 4.50
CA VAL A 81 7.15 -5.78 5.12
C VAL A 81 5.73 -5.98 4.60
N GLY A 82 4.79 -6.30 5.50
CA GLY A 82 3.38 -6.42 5.18
C GLY A 82 2.67 -5.08 5.17
N ARG A 83 1.97 -4.78 4.07
CA ARG A 83 1.15 -3.57 3.87
C ARG A 83 -0.23 -3.94 3.31
N GLY A 84 -0.82 -4.99 3.89
CA GLY A 84 -2.18 -5.42 3.60
C GLY A 84 -3.20 -4.67 4.45
N ILE A 85 -4.31 -4.21 3.88
CA ILE A 85 -5.41 -3.65 4.68
C ILE A 85 -6.70 -4.37 4.34
N SER A 86 -7.28 -5.01 5.36
CA SER A 86 -8.52 -5.78 5.21
C SER A 86 -9.65 -4.98 4.54
N GLY A 87 -10.31 -5.62 3.57
CA GLY A 87 -11.45 -5.04 2.84
C GLY A 87 -11.11 -4.07 1.71
N GLN A 88 -9.85 -3.62 1.58
CA GLN A 88 -9.49 -2.63 0.57
C GLN A 88 -9.58 -3.12 -0.88
N THR A 89 -9.94 -2.18 -1.75
CA THR A 89 -10.01 -2.31 -3.21
C THR A 89 -8.82 -1.63 -3.90
N THR A 90 -8.60 -1.92 -5.18
CA THR A 90 -7.51 -1.32 -5.96
C THR A 90 -7.47 0.22 -5.97
N PRO A 91 -8.58 0.99 -6.00
CA PRO A 91 -8.47 2.46 -5.98
C PRO A 91 -8.02 2.99 -4.61
N GLN A 92 -8.41 2.35 -3.49
CA GLN A 92 -7.89 2.70 -2.15
C GLN A 92 -6.40 2.37 -2.04
N MET A 93 -6.01 1.21 -2.58
CA MET A 93 -4.63 0.80 -2.65
C MET A 93 -3.79 1.75 -3.52
N LEU A 94 -4.32 2.28 -4.62
CA LEU A 94 -3.61 3.26 -5.43
C LEU A 94 -3.36 4.56 -4.64
N VAL A 95 -4.36 5.06 -3.89
CA VAL A 95 -4.24 6.27 -3.06
C VAL A 95 -3.09 6.18 -2.05
N ARG A 96 -2.93 5.03 -1.39
CA ARG A 96 -1.88 4.85 -0.36
C ARG A 96 -0.56 4.29 -0.90
N PHE A 97 -0.45 3.99 -2.20
CA PHE A 97 0.73 3.33 -2.79
C PHE A 97 2.03 4.12 -2.55
N ARG A 98 1.97 5.46 -2.63
CA ARG A 98 3.14 6.30 -2.36
C ARG A 98 3.62 6.17 -0.92
N GLN A 99 2.70 6.19 0.05
CA GLN A 99 3.04 6.14 1.47
C GLN A 99 3.52 4.75 1.89
N ASP A 100 2.83 3.71 1.44
CA ASP A 100 3.00 2.36 1.95
C ASP A 100 3.89 1.47 1.06
N VAL A 101 4.34 1.97 -0.10
CA VAL A 101 5.29 1.26 -0.97
C VAL A 101 6.46 2.16 -1.30
N ILE A 102 6.24 3.24 -2.05
CA ILE A 102 7.33 4.05 -2.60
C ILE A 102 8.20 4.67 -1.51
N ALA A 103 7.60 5.27 -0.49
CA ALA A 103 8.33 5.90 0.61
C ALA A 103 9.16 4.91 1.45
N LEU A 104 8.90 3.61 1.33
CA LEU A 104 9.65 2.56 2.03
C LEU A 104 10.92 2.13 1.28
N ASN A 105 11.13 2.66 0.06
CA ASN A 105 12.26 2.39 -0.83
C ASN A 105 12.57 0.87 -1.01
N PRO A 106 11.57 0.02 -1.31
CA PRO A 106 11.81 -1.41 -1.45
C PRO A 106 12.54 -1.74 -2.75
N ALA A 107 13.27 -2.86 -2.76
CA ALA A 107 13.78 -3.44 -4.00
C ALA A 107 12.66 -4.06 -4.84
N VAL A 108 11.65 -4.65 -4.17
CA VAL A 108 10.53 -5.36 -4.80
C VAL A 108 9.22 -5.03 -4.09
N VAL A 109 8.14 -4.87 -4.85
CA VAL A 109 6.77 -4.91 -4.35
C VAL A 109 6.04 -6.12 -4.91
N VAL A 110 5.40 -6.90 -4.03
CA VAL A 110 4.51 -8.02 -4.38
C VAL A 110 3.08 -7.55 -4.21
N ILE A 111 2.29 -7.50 -5.29
CA ILE A 111 0.92 -6.97 -5.27
C ILE A 111 -0.08 -8.11 -5.41
N LEU A 112 -0.99 -8.22 -4.43
CA LEU A 112 -2.17 -9.08 -4.48
C LEU A 112 -3.43 -8.23 -4.24
N ALA A 113 -4.18 -7.95 -5.31
CA ALA A 113 -5.34 -7.05 -5.28
C ALA A 113 -6.46 -7.52 -6.22
N GLY A 114 -7.65 -6.91 -6.10
CA GLY A 114 -8.78 -7.12 -7.02
C GLY A 114 -9.96 -7.91 -6.45
N THR A 115 -9.77 -8.79 -5.47
CA THR A 115 -10.88 -9.61 -4.93
C THR A 115 -11.99 -8.77 -4.30
N ASN A 116 -11.66 -7.66 -3.64
CA ASN A 116 -12.65 -6.79 -3.00
C ASN A 116 -13.32 -5.84 -4.01
N ASP A 117 -12.65 -5.52 -5.11
CA ASP A 117 -13.21 -4.77 -6.23
C ASP A 117 -14.29 -5.60 -6.94
N ILE A 118 -13.98 -6.88 -7.18
CA ILE A 118 -14.93 -7.87 -7.68
C ILE A 118 -16.09 -7.99 -6.67
N ALA A 119 -15.79 -8.09 -5.38
CA ALA A 119 -16.80 -8.07 -4.33
C ALA A 119 -17.52 -6.70 -4.18
N GLY A 120 -17.12 -5.64 -4.90
CA GLY A 120 -17.80 -4.35 -4.92
C GLY A 120 -17.74 -3.57 -3.61
N ASN A 121 -16.69 -3.76 -2.81
CA ASN A 121 -16.58 -3.15 -1.47
C ASN A 121 -16.56 -1.61 -1.49
N THR A 122 -16.13 -1.00 -2.60
CA THR A 122 -16.17 0.46 -2.83
C THR A 122 -17.20 0.87 -3.88
N GLY A 123 -18.16 -0.02 -4.18
CA GLY A 123 -19.15 0.15 -5.23
C GLY A 123 -18.84 -0.66 -6.50
N PRO A 124 -19.68 -0.54 -7.54
CA PRO A 124 -19.49 -1.25 -8.80
C PRO A 124 -18.14 -0.94 -9.44
N SER A 125 -17.39 -1.99 -9.77
CA SER A 125 -16.11 -1.90 -10.48
C SER A 125 -16.12 -2.84 -11.68
N THR A 126 -15.62 -2.37 -12.82
CA THR A 126 -15.38 -3.21 -14.00
C THR A 126 -13.99 -3.83 -13.92
N LEU A 127 -13.73 -4.91 -14.66
CA LEU A 127 -12.38 -5.49 -14.76
C LEU A 127 -11.36 -4.47 -15.30
N ALA A 128 -11.77 -3.64 -16.27
CA ALA A 128 -10.91 -2.59 -16.81
C ALA A 128 -10.50 -1.57 -15.74
N MET A 129 -11.43 -1.15 -14.87
CA MET A 129 -11.10 -0.23 -13.76
C MET A 129 -10.07 -0.84 -12.79
N ILE A 130 -10.19 -2.14 -12.52
CA ILE A 130 -9.23 -2.86 -11.66
C ILE A 130 -7.86 -2.94 -12.35
N GLU A 131 -7.84 -3.28 -13.64
CA GLU A 131 -6.63 -3.33 -14.47
C GLU A 131 -5.94 -1.96 -14.54
N ASP A 132 -6.68 -0.88 -14.78
CA ASP A 132 -6.16 0.49 -14.85
C ASP A 132 -5.48 0.92 -13.52
N ASN A 133 -6.09 0.59 -12.38
CA ASN A 133 -5.48 0.86 -11.07
C ASN A 133 -4.21 0.04 -10.85
N LEU A 134 -4.19 -1.23 -11.29
CA LEU A 134 -3.00 -2.09 -11.19
C LEU A 134 -1.88 -1.56 -12.09
N ILE A 135 -2.17 -1.23 -13.35
CA ILE A 135 -1.23 -0.61 -14.29
C ILE A 135 -0.66 0.67 -13.67
N SER A 136 -1.50 1.53 -13.09
CA SER A 136 -1.05 2.77 -12.46
C SER A 136 -0.08 2.50 -11.30
N MET A 137 -0.32 1.48 -10.46
CA MET A 137 0.63 1.10 -9.40
C MET A 137 1.94 0.53 -9.96
N VAL A 138 1.88 -0.24 -11.06
CA VAL A 138 3.08 -0.74 -11.74
C VAL A 138 3.91 0.41 -12.30
N GLU A 139 3.30 1.33 -13.05
CA GLU A 139 3.99 2.50 -13.61
C GLU A 139 4.62 3.36 -12.50
N LEU A 140 3.90 3.54 -11.38
CA LEU A 140 4.43 4.24 -10.21
C LEU A 140 5.63 3.51 -9.58
N ALA A 141 5.61 2.19 -9.50
CA ALA A 141 6.73 1.40 -8.98
C ALA A 141 7.96 1.48 -9.90
N GLU A 142 7.75 1.27 -11.21
CA GLU A 142 8.80 1.31 -12.22
C GLU A 142 9.47 2.69 -12.29
N ALA A 143 8.68 3.77 -12.22
CA ALA A 143 9.18 5.14 -12.18
C ALA A 143 10.04 5.44 -10.94
N ASN A 144 9.94 4.62 -9.89
CA ASN A 144 10.75 4.72 -8.66
C ASN A 144 11.80 3.61 -8.56
N GLY A 145 12.06 2.87 -9.64
CA GLY A 145 13.07 1.80 -9.68
C GLY A 145 12.72 0.56 -8.86
N ILE A 146 11.44 0.36 -8.53
CA ILE A 146 10.95 -0.76 -7.73
C ILE A 146 10.51 -1.87 -8.67
N SER A 147 11.06 -3.08 -8.50
CA SER A 147 10.62 -4.25 -9.27
C SER A 147 9.23 -4.72 -8.80
N VAL A 148 8.35 -5.10 -9.74
CA VAL A 148 6.99 -5.52 -9.41
C VAL A 148 6.80 -7.02 -9.63
N VAL A 149 6.16 -7.67 -8.66
CA VAL A 149 5.61 -9.03 -8.79
C VAL A 149 4.09 -8.94 -8.64
N LEU A 150 3.36 -9.24 -9.70
CA LEU A 150 1.91 -9.33 -9.66
C LEU A 150 1.48 -10.76 -9.30
N SER A 151 0.60 -10.87 -8.30
CA SER A 151 -0.02 -12.14 -7.91
C SER A 151 -1.41 -12.29 -8.54
N SER A 152 -1.78 -13.51 -8.90
CA SER A 152 -3.14 -13.83 -9.34
C SER A 152 -4.14 -13.62 -8.20
N VAL A 153 -5.33 -13.11 -8.52
CA VAL A 153 -6.48 -13.15 -7.59
C VAL A 153 -6.73 -14.60 -7.19
N LEU A 154 -6.84 -14.87 -5.89
CA LEU A 154 -7.08 -16.23 -5.40
C LEU A 154 -8.47 -16.75 -5.83
N PRO A 155 -8.62 -18.06 -6.07
CA PRO A 155 -9.92 -18.66 -6.36
C PRO A 155 -10.95 -18.37 -5.26
N VAL A 156 -12.14 -17.95 -5.65
CA VAL A 156 -13.27 -17.67 -4.75
C VAL A 156 -14.58 -18.08 -5.40
N TYR A 157 -15.34 -18.93 -4.73
CA TYR A 157 -16.64 -19.37 -5.25
C TYR A 157 -17.78 -18.42 -4.86
N ASP A 158 -17.72 -17.86 -3.65
CA ASP A 158 -18.75 -16.95 -3.12
C ASP A 158 -18.13 -16.00 -2.09
N TYR A 159 -18.68 -14.79 -2.01
CA TYR A 159 -18.31 -13.78 -1.02
C TYR A 159 -19.33 -13.78 0.11
N ARG A 160 -18.97 -14.35 1.27
CA ARG A 160 -19.90 -14.49 2.41
C ARG A 160 -20.50 -13.17 2.90
N TRP A 161 -19.78 -12.06 2.71
CA TRP A 161 -20.25 -10.70 3.07
C TRP A 161 -21.06 -10.02 1.96
N ARG A 162 -21.18 -10.65 0.79
CA ARG A 162 -22.03 -10.22 -0.33
C ARG A 162 -22.78 -11.42 -0.95
N PRO A 163 -23.77 -11.98 -0.24
CA PRO A 163 -24.49 -13.16 -0.70
C PRO A 163 -25.26 -12.91 -2.01
N GLY A 164 -25.32 -13.91 -2.88
CA GLY A 164 -26.14 -13.88 -4.10
C GLY A 164 -25.54 -13.07 -5.25
N TRP A 165 -24.27 -12.68 -5.16
CA TRP A 165 -23.57 -12.01 -6.25
C TRP A 165 -23.02 -13.03 -7.25
N ASN A 166 -23.49 -12.97 -8.49
CA ASN A 166 -22.95 -13.81 -9.56
C ASN A 166 -21.56 -13.32 -9.95
N LEU A 167 -20.54 -14.12 -9.68
CA LEU A 167 -19.18 -13.87 -10.15
C LEU A 167 -19.19 -13.71 -11.69
N PRO A 168 -18.38 -12.80 -12.25
CA PRO A 168 -18.17 -12.72 -13.69
C PRO A 168 -17.78 -14.08 -14.26
N GLU A 169 -18.40 -14.51 -15.37
CA GLU A 169 -18.17 -15.83 -15.97
C GLU A 169 -16.69 -16.11 -16.26
N ARG A 170 -15.90 -15.08 -16.61
CA ARG A 170 -14.45 -15.23 -16.83
C ARG A 170 -13.69 -15.67 -15.58
N LEU A 171 -14.09 -15.20 -14.39
CA LEU A 171 -13.50 -15.62 -13.12
C LEU A 171 -13.95 -17.03 -12.73
N LEU A 172 -15.20 -17.38 -13.00
CA LEU A 172 -15.67 -18.77 -12.88
C LEU A 172 -14.87 -19.70 -13.80
N SER A 173 -14.59 -19.29 -15.04
CA SER A 173 -13.88 -20.12 -16.02
C SER A 173 -12.42 -20.39 -15.63
N SER A 174 -11.71 -19.43 -15.06
CA SER A 174 -10.34 -19.63 -14.57
C SER A 174 -10.32 -20.55 -13.34
N MET A 175 -11.33 -20.48 -12.47
CA MET A 175 -11.45 -21.34 -11.29
C MET A 175 -11.92 -22.76 -11.63
N LEU A 176 -12.80 -22.92 -12.61
CA LEU A 176 -13.25 -24.23 -13.11
C LEU A 176 -12.16 -24.91 -13.96
N GLY A 177 -11.33 -24.14 -14.67
CA GLY A 177 -10.14 -24.63 -15.35
C GLY A 177 -9.16 -25.35 -14.41
N LEU A 178 -9.06 -24.92 -13.16
CA LEU A 178 -8.28 -25.59 -12.09
C LEU A 178 -8.95 -26.85 -11.53
N ARG A 179 -10.28 -27.02 -11.69
CA ARG A 179 -10.96 -28.27 -11.31
C ARG A 179 -10.73 -29.40 -12.32
N ASN A 180 -10.53 -29.08 -13.59
CA ASN A 180 -10.38 -30.09 -14.64
C ASN A 180 -8.96 -30.66 -14.78
N THR A 181 -7.95 -30.09 -14.10
CA THR A 181 -6.56 -30.62 -14.13
C THR A 181 -6.29 -31.71 -13.08
N HIS A 182 -7.28 -32.08 -12.25
CA HIS A 182 -7.12 -33.09 -11.20
C HIS A 182 -8.02 -34.32 -11.32
N GLN A 183 -8.76 -34.49 -12.43
CA GLN A 183 -9.65 -35.65 -12.64
C GLN A 183 -9.24 -36.61 -13.78
N THR A 184 -8.05 -36.48 -14.34
CA THR A 184 -7.52 -37.42 -15.36
C THR A 184 -6.20 -38.03 -14.92
N ALA A 185 -6.23 -38.78 -13.82
CA ALA A 185 -5.18 -39.72 -13.44
C ALA A 185 -5.77 -40.84 -12.57
N THR A 186 -6.57 -41.70 -13.20
CA THR A 186 -6.85 -43.07 -12.74
C THR A 186 -7.02 -43.95 -13.96
#